data_AF-A0A0K1P889-F1
#
_entry.id   AF-A0A0K1P889-F1
#
_cell.length_a   1.000
_cell.length_b   1.000
_cell.length_c   1.000
_cell.angle_alpha   90.00
_cell.angle_beta   90.00
_cell.angle_gamma   90.00
#
_symmetry.space_group_name_H-M   'P 1'
#
loop_
_entity.id
_entity.type
_entity.pdbx_description
1 polymer ?
#
loop_
_entity_poly.entity_id
_entity_poly.type
_entity_poly.pdbx_seq_one_letter_code
_entity_poly.pdbx_strand_id
1 'polypeptide(L)'
;MKNDINKNNETIIIDDNDIDIHFNPWKQKIKKYFTLSTKKITYLSLLLAINVTISLVCFLVFAKVAFLGFLRIELSFISYLICYRLVNSFYASILIFIGTWIRFGWIDNDFVGLISLNISDLLALIIYIFFHHIFTKVLKVDKKLHFYMLNILSFILCIISVGLINIILNFAFLLPMYIYFLGYYGSVNDFLKSLHINWFVYALIIFGFNALKYSINFIIYIMINESIEKFISKL
;
A
#
# COMPACT_ATOMS: atom_id res chain seq x y z
N MET A 1 -40.09 -44.87 -34.67
CA MET A 1 -38.94 -45.76 -34.41
C MET A 1 -38.15 -45.85 -35.70
N LYS A 2 -36.90 -45.40 -35.85
CA LYS A 2 -35.90 -44.75 -35.00
C LYS A 2 -35.23 -43.70 -35.90
N ASN A 3 -35.05 -42.48 -35.38
CA ASN A 3 -34.19 -41.47 -36.01
C ASN A 3 -32.76 -41.75 -35.55
N ASP A 4 -31.90 -42.23 -36.46
CA ASP A 4 -30.47 -42.34 -36.20
C ASP A 4 -29.81 -40.99 -36.47
N ILE A 5 -29.61 -40.27 -35.37
CA ILE A 5 -28.83 -39.04 -35.28
C ILE A 5 -27.36 -39.45 -35.43
N ASN A 6 -26.79 -39.19 -36.60
CA ASN A 6 -25.36 -39.35 -36.84
C ASN A 6 -24.63 -38.20 -36.12
N LYS A 7 -24.18 -38.48 -34.90
CA LYS A 7 -23.42 -37.56 -34.03
C LYS A 7 -21.95 -37.63 -34.48
N ASN A 8 -21.59 -36.83 -35.48
CA ASN A 8 -20.19 -36.60 -35.79
C ASN A 8 -19.56 -35.87 -34.60
N ASN A 9 -18.84 -36.63 -33.76
CA ASN A 9 -17.90 -36.11 -32.80
C ASN A 9 -16.72 -35.54 -33.58
N GLU A 10 -16.83 -34.29 -34.01
CA GLU A 10 -15.67 -33.49 -34.35
C GLU A 10 -14.85 -33.31 -33.07
N THR A 11 -13.84 -34.16 -32.90
CA THR A 11 -12.74 -33.88 -31.99
C THR A 11 -12.12 -32.57 -32.44
N ILE A 12 -12.45 -31.48 -31.74
CA ILE A 12 -11.76 -30.21 -31.87
C ILE A 12 -10.31 -30.48 -31.49
N ILE A 13 -9.45 -30.69 -32.49
CA ILE A 13 -8.01 -30.66 -32.32
C ILE A 13 -7.70 -29.19 -32.07
N ILE A 14 -7.58 -28.82 -30.80
CA ILE A 14 -7.06 -27.52 -30.40
C ILE A 14 -5.60 -27.55 -30.85
N ASP A 15 -5.30 -26.87 -31.95
CA ASP A 15 -3.94 -26.69 -32.44
C ASP A 15 -3.15 -25.95 -31.34
N ASP A 16 -2.03 -26.50 -30.89
CA ASP A 16 -1.15 -25.89 -29.88
C ASP A 16 -0.71 -24.47 -30.30
N ASN A 17 -0.76 -24.17 -31.61
CA ASN A 17 -0.53 -22.83 -32.16
C ASN A 17 -1.58 -21.79 -31.73
N ASP A 18 -2.84 -22.17 -31.51
CA ASP A 18 -3.89 -21.22 -31.08
C ASP A 18 -3.72 -20.79 -29.62
N ILE A 19 -3.16 -21.68 -28.79
CA ILE A 19 -2.85 -21.38 -27.38
C ILE A 19 -1.71 -20.35 -27.32
N ASP A 20 -0.66 -20.52 -28.11
CA ASP A 20 0.51 -19.62 -28.12
C ASP A 20 0.18 -18.20 -28.59
N ILE A 21 -0.78 -18.02 -29.51
CA ILE A 21 -1.22 -16.71 -29.98
C ILE A 21 -1.88 -15.90 -28.85
N HIS A 22 -2.63 -16.55 -27.95
CA HIS A 22 -3.30 -15.88 -26.83
C HIS A 22 -2.38 -15.57 -25.63
N PHE A 23 -1.32 -16.35 -25.41
CA PHE A 23 -0.34 -16.10 -24.33
C PHE A 23 0.68 -15.01 -24.66
N ASN A 24 1.00 -14.82 -25.94
CA ASN A 24 1.98 -13.84 -26.40
C ASN A 24 1.70 -12.39 -25.91
N PRO A 25 0.47 -11.84 -25.96
CA PRO A 25 0.20 -10.48 -25.46
C PRO A 25 0.36 -10.35 -23.93
N TRP A 26 0.06 -11.41 -23.17
CA TRP A 26 0.25 -11.40 -21.71
C TRP A 26 1.73 -11.47 -21.33
N LYS A 27 2.49 -12.34 -22.01
CA LYS A 27 3.94 -12.46 -21.83
C LYS A 27 4.65 -11.14 -22.11
N GLN A 28 4.25 -10.44 -23.18
CA GLN A 28 4.80 -9.11 -23.50
C GLN A 28 4.41 -8.05 -22.47
N LYS A 29 3.17 -8.03 -21.98
CA LYS A 29 2.72 -7.12 -20.90
C LYS A 29 3.50 -7.35 -19.61
N ILE A 30 3.65 -8.60 -19.18
CA ILE A 30 4.42 -8.98 -17.99
C ILE A 30 5.88 -8.56 -18.16
N LYS A 31 6.50 -8.89 -19.30
CA LYS A 31 7.87 -8.48 -19.60
C LYS A 31 8.02 -6.97 -19.48
N LYS A 32 7.19 -6.18 -20.17
CA LYS A 32 7.22 -4.70 -20.11
C LYS A 32 7.00 -4.14 -18.70
N TYR A 33 6.16 -4.80 -17.92
CA TYR A 33 5.87 -4.43 -16.53
C TYR A 33 7.12 -4.56 -15.65
N PHE A 34 7.84 -5.69 -15.75
CA PHE A 34 9.04 -6.00 -14.95
C PHE A 34 10.38 -5.56 -15.59
N THR A 35 10.38 -5.06 -16.82
CA THR A 35 11.62 -4.53 -17.42
C THR A 35 12.05 -3.24 -16.70
N LEU A 36 13.26 -3.24 -16.15
CA LEU A 36 13.95 -2.05 -15.64
C LEU A 36 14.67 -1.34 -16.78
N SER A 37 14.24 -0.12 -17.09
CA SER A 37 15.01 0.80 -17.93
C SER A 37 15.83 1.74 -17.05
N THR A 38 16.90 2.32 -17.59
CA THR A 38 17.72 3.34 -16.91
C THR A 38 16.85 4.44 -16.30
N LYS A 39 15.83 4.89 -17.06
CA LYS A 39 14.82 5.87 -16.61
C LYS A 39 14.06 5.43 -15.36
N LYS A 40 13.57 4.17 -15.31
CA LYS A 40 12.89 3.63 -14.12
C LYS A 40 13.84 3.57 -12.92
N ILE A 41 15.10 3.15 -13.14
CA ILE A 41 16.11 3.09 -12.08
C ILE A 41 16.35 4.49 -11.51
N THR A 42 16.54 5.51 -12.35
CA THR A 42 16.71 6.90 -11.91
C THR A 42 15.52 7.38 -11.06
N TYR A 43 14.28 7.09 -11.47
CA TYR A 43 13.11 7.47 -10.67
C TYR A 43 13.04 6.74 -9.34
N LEU A 44 13.34 5.44 -9.31
CA LEU A 44 13.34 4.66 -8.06
C LEU A 44 14.41 5.19 -7.09
N SER A 45 15.61 5.49 -7.57
CA SER A 45 16.68 6.08 -6.75
C SER A 45 16.29 7.46 -6.21
N LEU A 46 15.70 8.32 -7.05
CA LEU A 46 15.25 9.65 -6.63
C LEU A 46 14.12 9.57 -5.60
N LEU A 47 13.12 8.71 -5.83
CA LEU A 47 11.99 8.53 -4.92
C LEU A 47 12.43 7.92 -3.59
N LEU A 48 13.41 7.02 -3.61
CA LEU A 48 14.00 6.47 -2.38
C LEU A 48 14.73 7.56 -1.59
N ALA A 49 15.51 8.42 -2.25
CA ALA A 49 16.18 9.54 -1.59
C ALA A 49 15.17 10.54 -0.98
N ILE A 50 14.10 10.85 -1.73
CA ILE A 50 12.98 11.68 -1.24
C ILE A 50 12.30 11.01 -0.05
N ASN A 51 12.04 9.70 -0.11
CA ASN A 51 11.43 8.93 0.97
C ASN A 51 12.23 9.04 2.27
N VAL A 52 13.53 8.77 2.21
CA VAL A 52 14.43 8.83 3.37
C VAL A 52 14.49 10.26 3.92
N THR A 53 14.58 11.26 3.03
CA THR A 53 14.62 12.68 3.43
C THR A 53 13.33 13.10 4.14
N ILE A 54 12.17 12.76 3.57
CA ILE A 54 10.86 13.06 4.16
C ILE A 54 10.73 12.40 5.53
N SER A 55 11.17 11.15 5.68
CA SER A 55 11.10 10.46 6.97
C SER A 55 12.06 10.99 8.01
N LEU A 56 13.26 11.43 7.61
CA LEU A 56 14.14 12.16 8.51
C LEU A 56 13.48 13.44 9.01
N VAL A 57 12.84 14.21 8.12
CA VAL A 57 12.09 15.42 8.50
C VAL A 57 10.92 15.06 9.42
N CYS A 58 10.15 14.02 9.10
CA CYS A 58 9.04 13.57 9.96
C CYS A 58 9.54 13.16 11.34
N PHE A 59 10.66 12.44 11.41
CA PHE A 59 11.28 12.08 12.67
C PHE A 59 11.68 13.32 13.47
N LEU A 60 12.42 14.26 12.87
CA LEU A 60 12.88 15.47 13.58
C LEU A 60 11.72 16.37 14.05
N VAL A 61 10.66 16.50 13.25
CA VAL A 61 9.52 17.38 13.54
C VAL A 61 8.50 16.71 14.47
N PHE A 62 8.16 15.45 14.20
CA PHE A 62 7.08 14.74 14.89
C PHE A 62 7.56 13.78 15.99
N ALA A 63 8.87 13.64 16.25
CA ALA A 63 9.36 12.80 17.36
C ALA A 63 8.74 13.19 18.70
N LYS A 64 8.54 14.49 18.95
CA LYS A 64 7.90 15.00 20.18
C LYS A 64 6.38 14.80 20.23
N VAL A 65 5.76 14.50 19.09
CA VAL A 65 4.31 14.33 18.92
C VAL A 65 3.96 12.84 18.79
N ALA A 66 4.91 11.94 19.03
CA ALA A 66 4.68 10.51 19.00
C ALA A 66 3.64 10.11 20.06
N PHE A 67 2.47 9.66 19.61
CA PHE A 67 1.40 9.23 20.51
C PHE A 67 1.75 7.86 21.08
N LEU A 68 1.70 7.71 22.41
CA LEU A 68 2.14 6.51 23.14
C LEU A 68 3.62 6.11 22.90
N GLY A 69 4.45 7.00 22.34
CA GLY A 69 5.87 6.79 22.09
C GLY A 69 6.23 6.03 20.80
N PHE A 70 5.28 5.29 20.21
CA PHE A 70 5.51 4.47 19.00
C PHE A 70 4.63 4.85 17.80
N LEU A 71 3.52 5.60 17.97
CA LEU A 71 2.68 6.05 16.86
C LEU A 71 3.19 7.39 16.32
N ARG A 72 3.85 7.38 15.16
CA ARG A 72 4.44 8.58 14.53
C ARG A 72 3.87 8.86 13.14
N ILE A 73 3.49 10.12 12.89
CA ILE A 73 2.98 10.54 11.59
C ILE A 73 4.12 10.48 10.57
N GLU A 74 3.96 9.64 9.56
CA GLU A 74 4.92 9.46 8.48
C GLU A 74 4.31 9.95 7.16
N LEU A 75 4.98 10.93 6.54
CA LEU A 75 4.60 11.46 5.23
C LEU A 75 5.29 10.73 4.08
N SER A 76 6.13 9.74 4.37
CA SER A 76 6.87 9.01 3.34
C SER A 76 5.99 8.15 2.45
N PHE A 77 4.77 7.82 2.90
CA PHE A 77 3.82 7.05 2.12
C PHE A 77 3.50 7.70 0.76
N ILE A 78 3.56 9.03 0.69
CA ILE A 78 3.38 9.77 -0.56
C ILE A 78 4.38 9.34 -1.65
N SER A 79 5.64 9.09 -1.29
CA SER A 79 6.66 8.69 -2.26
C SER A 79 6.34 7.33 -2.91
N TYR A 80 5.70 6.43 -2.17
CA TYR A 80 5.27 5.13 -2.68
C TYR A 80 4.07 5.28 -3.63
N LEU A 81 3.13 6.18 -3.34
CA LEU A 81 2.03 6.50 -4.25
C LEU A 81 2.55 7.12 -5.56
N ILE A 82 3.54 8.02 -5.48
CA ILE A 82 4.20 8.58 -6.66
C ILE A 82 4.91 7.46 -7.44
N CYS A 83 5.64 6.56 -6.75
CA CYS A 83 6.30 5.41 -7.37
C CYS A 83 5.31 4.51 -8.10
N TYR A 84 4.15 4.26 -7.49
CA TYR A 84 3.08 3.46 -8.09
C TYR A 84 2.61 4.06 -9.42
N ARG A 85 2.46 5.39 -9.49
CA ARG A 85 2.03 6.09 -10.71
C ARG A 85 3.12 6.20 -11.76
N LEU A 86 4.35 6.49 -11.37
CA LEU A 86 5.47 6.70 -12.31
C LEU A 86 6.05 5.40 -12.85
N VAL A 87 6.05 4.32 -12.04
CA VAL A 87 6.73 3.07 -12.37
C VAL A 87 5.74 1.91 -12.45
N ASN A 88 5.29 1.40 -11.30
CA ASN A 88 4.18 0.45 -11.12
C ASN A 88 4.05 0.04 -9.65
N SER A 89 3.05 -0.78 -9.33
CA SER A 89 2.79 -1.27 -7.97
C SER A 89 3.87 -2.22 -7.43
N PHE A 90 4.46 -3.09 -8.25
CA PHE A 90 5.50 -4.01 -7.80
C PHE A 90 6.73 -3.26 -7.27
N TYR A 91 7.23 -2.29 -8.02
CA TYR A 91 8.38 -1.49 -7.56
C TYR A 91 8.02 -0.56 -6.41
N ALA A 92 6.78 -0.06 -6.33
CA ALA A 92 6.32 0.67 -5.15
C ALA A 92 6.35 -0.19 -3.89
N SER A 93 5.93 -1.46 -3.96
CA SER A 93 6.05 -2.41 -2.84
C SER A 93 7.50 -2.69 -2.45
N ILE A 94 8.39 -2.86 -3.42
CA ILE A 94 9.84 -3.00 -3.15
C ILE A 94 10.37 -1.74 -2.46
N LEU A 95 9.96 -0.56 -2.91
CA LEU A 95 10.39 0.72 -2.36
C LEU A 95 9.85 0.93 -0.94
N ILE A 96 8.64 0.47 -0.61
CA ILE A 96 8.13 0.41 0.77
C ILE A 96 9.06 -0.46 1.62
N PHE A 97 9.39 -1.65 1.13
CA PHE A 97 10.22 -2.58 1.88
C PHE A 97 11.60 -1.97 2.17
N ILE A 98 12.33 -1.61 1.12
CA ILE A 98 13.69 -1.05 1.24
C ILE A 98 13.67 0.30 1.98
N GLY A 99 12.73 1.19 1.65
CA GLY A 99 12.63 2.53 2.22
C GLY A 99 12.33 2.52 3.72
N THR A 100 11.61 1.52 4.22
CA THR A 100 11.39 1.34 5.66
C THR A 100 12.65 0.80 6.34
N TRP A 101 13.29 -0.22 5.76
CA TRP A 101 14.43 -0.89 6.39
C TRP A 101 15.73 -0.08 6.38
N ILE A 102 15.94 0.81 5.40
CA ILE A 102 17.09 1.74 5.41
C ILE A 102 17.10 2.65 6.64
N ARG A 103 15.94 2.88 7.26
CA ARG A 103 15.80 3.70 8.46
C ARG A 103 16.28 3.00 9.71
N PHE A 104 16.28 1.66 9.69
CA PHE A 104 16.65 0.85 10.84
C PHE A 104 18.12 1.08 11.19
N GLY A 105 18.39 1.44 12.44
CA GLY A 105 19.75 1.66 12.94
C GLY A 105 20.27 3.10 12.76
N TRP A 106 19.66 3.92 11.89
CA TRP A 106 20.14 5.28 11.64
C TRP A 106 19.13 6.39 11.93
N ILE A 107 17.84 6.14 11.68
CA ILE A 107 16.75 7.07 12.03
C ILE A 107 15.94 6.51 13.19
N ASP A 108 15.60 5.22 13.12
CA ASP A 108 14.79 4.56 14.14
C ASP A 108 15.40 3.23 14.56
N ASN A 109 15.33 2.95 15.86
CA ASN A 109 15.77 1.68 16.45
C ASN A 109 14.57 0.83 16.91
N ASP A 110 13.33 1.32 16.78
CA ASP A 110 12.12 0.55 17.06
C ASP A 110 11.81 -0.44 15.93
N PHE A 111 12.36 -1.65 16.05
CA PHE A 111 12.16 -2.74 15.11
C PHE A 111 10.68 -3.11 14.92
N VAL A 112 9.90 -3.17 16.00
CA VAL A 112 8.49 -3.56 15.94
C VAL A 112 7.66 -2.44 15.30
N GLY A 113 7.98 -1.18 15.62
CA GLY A 113 7.41 -0.01 14.96
C GLY A 113 7.67 0.00 13.46
N LEU A 114 8.90 -0.31 13.02
CA LEU A 114 9.24 -0.42 11.59
C LEU A 114 8.52 -1.57 10.89
N ILE A 115 8.34 -2.73 11.55
CA ILE A 115 7.52 -3.83 11.02
C ILE A 115 6.07 -3.37 10.85
N SER A 116 5.49 -2.74 11.88
CA SER A 116 4.14 -2.21 11.82
C SER A 116 4.00 -1.22 10.67
N LEU A 117 4.96 -0.30 10.53
CA LEU A 117 4.97 0.71 9.47
C LEU A 117 4.98 0.06 8.08
N ASN A 118 5.88 -0.91 7.86
CA ASN A 118 6.02 -1.62 6.59
C ASN A 118 4.74 -2.36 6.20
N ILE A 119 4.18 -3.14 7.14
CA ILE A 119 2.95 -3.92 6.91
C ILE A 119 1.78 -2.98 6.64
N SER A 120 1.61 -1.94 7.44
CA SER A 120 0.53 -0.98 7.26
C SER A 120 0.63 -0.25 5.91
N ASP A 121 1.82 0.20 5.51
CA ASP A 121 2.01 0.89 4.23
C ASP A 121 1.80 -0.06 3.03
N LEU A 122 2.28 -1.31 3.10
CA LEU A 122 2.01 -2.32 2.07
C LEU A 122 0.51 -2.61 1.95
N LEU A 123 -0.18 -2.79 3.08
CA LEU A 123 -1.63 -2.99 3.10
C LEU A 123 -2.37 -1.81 2.49
N ALA A 124 -1.99 -0.59 2.87
CA ALA A 124 -2.60 0.63 2.34
C ALA A 124 -2.42 0.75 0.83
N LEU A 125 -1.21 0.47 0.32
CA LEU A 125 -0.96 0.49 -1.12
C LEU A 125 -1.80 -0.57 -1.85
N ILE A 126 -1.81 -1.81 -1.37
CA ILE A 126 -2.53 -2.93 -2.01
C ILE A 126 -4.04 -2.67 -2.02
N ILE A 127 -4.61 -2.29 -0.87
CA ILE A 127 -6.05 -2.02 -0.72
C ILE A 127 -6.46 -0.82 -1.58
N TYR A 128 -5.65 0.24 -1.60
CA TYR A 128 -5.90 1.39 -2.46
C TYR A 128 -5.94 0.98 -3.94
N ILE A 129 -4.94 0.25 -4.42
CA ILE A 129 -4.87 -0.21 -5.82
C ILE A 129 -6.07 -1.09 -6.15
N PHE A 130 -6.44 -2.00 -5.24
CA PHE A 130 -7.58 -2.88 -5.41
C PHE A 130 -8.89 -2.10 -5.60
N PHE A 131 -9.21 -1.18 -4.69
CA PHE A 131 -10.42 -0.36 -4.81
C PHE A 131 -10.38 0.57 -6.02
N HIS A 132 -9.23 1.16 -6.32
CA HIS A 132 -9.06 2.02 -7.50
C HIS A 132 -9.33 1.24 -8.79
N HIS A 133 -8.83 0.00 -8.89
CA HIS A 133 -9.07 -0.87 -10.05
C HIS A 133 -10.53 -1.33 -10.15
N ILE A 134 -11.19 -1.61 -9.03
CA ILE A 134 -12.62 -1.93 -9.02
C ILE A 134 -13.43 -0.75 -9.53
N PHE A 135 -13.21 0.44 -8.98
CA PHE A 135 -14.02 1.60 -9.33
C PHE A 135 -13.80 2.10 -10.75
N THR A 136 -12.57 2.04 -11.26
CA THR A 136 -12.28 2.36 -12.67
C THR A 136 -12.98 1.42 -13.66
N LYS A 137 -13.30 0.18 -13.25
CA LYS A 137 -14.07 -0.77 -14.08
C LYS A 137 -15.58 -0.60 -13.96
N VAL A 138 -16.08 -0.32 -12.76
CA VAL A 138 -17.52 -0.30 -12.45
C VAL A 138 -18.16 1.03 -12.82
N LEU A 139 -17.49 2.14 -12.55
CA LEU A 139 -18.04 3.47 -12.76
C LEU A 139 -17.64 3.96 -14.15
N LYS A 140 -18.61 4.29 -15.00
CA LYS A 140 -18.40 4.93 -16.31
C LYS A 140 -19.01 6.32 -16.27
N VAL A 141 -18.22 7.32 -15.87
CA VAL A 141 -18.68 8.72 -15.69
C VAL A 141 -17.74 9.67 -16.43
N ASP A 142 -18.16 10.91 -16.65
CA ASP A 142 -17.42 11.97 -17.35
C ASP A 142 -15.98 12.20 -16.86
N LYS A 143 -15.05 12.38 -17.82
CA LYS A 143 -13.61 12.16 -17.67
C LYS A 143 -12.92 12.83 -16.48
N LYS A 144 -13.22 14.11 -16.17
CA LYS A 144 -12.48 14.87 -15.15
C LYS A 144 -13.04 14.71 -13.73
N LEU A 145 -14.37 14.81 -13.58
CA LEU A 145 -15.02 14.59 -12.28
C LEU A 145 -14.88 13.13 -11.83
N HIS A 146 -14.92 12.21 -12.80
CA HIS A 146 -14.70 10.79 -12.57
C HIS A 146 -13.35 10.51 -11.92
N PHE A 147 -12.27 11.13 -12.38
CA PHE A 147 -10.93 10.90 -11.82
C PHE A 147 -10.85 11.25 -10.32
N TYR A 148 -11.29 12.45 -9.93
CA TYR A 148 -11.24 12.88 -8.53
C TYR A 148 -12.15 12.04 -7.64
N MET A 149 -13.39 11.79 -8.09
CA MET A 149 -14.36 10.99 -7.35
C MET A 149 -13.86 9.56 -7.10
N LEU A 150 -13.28 8.92 -8.12
CA LEU A 150 -12.70 7.59 -8.00
C LEU A 150 -11.60 7.53 -6.94
N ASN A 151 -10.64 8.47 -7.01
CA ASN A 151 -9.54 8.52 -6.05
C ASN A 151 -10.06 8.74 -4.62
N ILE A 152 -10.96 9.69 -4.42
CA ILE A 152 -11.55 9.97 -3.10
C ILE A 152 -12.26 8.74 -2.53
N LEU A 153 -13.08 8.05 -3.33
CA LEU A 153 -13.78 6.86 -2.88
C LEU A 153 -12.82 5.72 -2.53
N SER A 154 -11.78 5.51 -3.34
CA SER A 154 -10.71 4.55 -3.06
C SER A 154 -9.95 4.90 -1.78
N PHE A 155 -9.70 6.19 -1.51
CA PHE A 155 -9.02 6.63 -0.29
C PHE A 155 -9.85 6.38 0.95
N ILE A 156 -11.13 6.74 0.93
CA ILE A 156 -12.03 6.56 2.08
C ILE A 156 -12.10 5.08 2.45
N LEU A 157 -12.31 4.20 1.48
CA LEU A 157 -12.37 2.76 1.74
C LEU A 157 -11.02 2.18 2.14
N CYS A 158 -9.92 2.64 1.54
CA CYS A 158 -8.58 2.23 1.96
C CYS A 158 -8.33 2.60 3.43
N ILE A 159 -8.62 3.84 3.83
CA ILE A 159 -8.45 4.30 5.21
C ILE A 159 -9.25 3.44 6.18
N ILE A 160 -10.53 3.19 5.90
CA ILE A 160 -11.40 2.38 6.76
C ILE A 160 -10.87 0.94 6.85
N SER A 161 -10.61 0.31 5.70
CA SER A 161 -10.16 -1.09 5.66
C SER A 161 -8.80 -1.28 6.34
N VAL A 162 -7.82 -0.42 6.05
CA VAL A 162 -6.50 -0.46 6.67
C VAL A 162 -6.59 -0.19 8.17
N GLY A 163 -7.40 0.78 8.60
CA GLY A 163 -7.62 1.06 10.01
C GLY A 163 -8.14 -0.16 10.78
N LEU A 164 -9.16 -0.85 10.22
CA LEU A 164 -9.71 -2.06 10.83
C LEU A 164 -8.71 -3.23 10.84
N ILE A 165 -8.00 -3.46 9.73
CA ILE A 165 -6.99 -4.52 9.66
C ILE A 165 -5.84 -4.24 10.62
N ASN A 166 -5.41 -2.97 10.75
CA ASN A 166 -4.36 -2.59 11.68
C ASN A 166 -4.76 -2.76 13.15
N ILE A 167 -6.04 -2.57 13.50
CA ILE A 167 -6.53 -2.95 14.84
C ILE A 167 -6.30 -4.45 15.07
N ILE A 168 -6.75 -5.29 14.13
CA ILE A 168 -6.59 -6.75 14.23
C ILE A 168 -5.12 -7.13 14.35
N LEU A 169 -4.25 -6.60 13.49
CA LEU A 169 -2.81 -6.85 13.52
C LEU A 169 -2.17 -6.39 14.83
N ASN A 170 -2.61 -5.27 15.39
CA ASN A 170 -2.10 -4.78 16.67
C ASN A 170 -2.40 -5.76 17.80
N PHE A 171 -3.65 -6.20 17.93
CA PHE A 171 -4.02 -7.12 19.00
C PHE A 171 -3.53 -8.55 18.78
N ALA A 172 -3.51 -9.03 17.53
CA ALA A 172 -3.13 -10.39 17.22
C ALA A 172 -1.61 -10.61 17.23
N PHE A 173 -0.83 -9.59 16.86
CA PHE A 173 0.59 -9.78 16.55
C PHE A 173 1.50 -8.68 17.09
N LEU A 174 1.26 -7.41 16.75
CA LEU A 174 2.24 -6.34 17.02
C LEU A 174 2.39 -6.04 18.52
N LEU A 175 1.28 -5.97 19.26
CA LEU A 175 1.33 -5.64 20.69
C LEU A 175 1.94 -6.78 21.52
N PRO A 176 1.59 -8.07 21.31
CA PRO A 176 2.33 -9.17 21.90
C PRO A 176 3.83 -9.13 21.59
N MET A 177 4.21 -8.81 20.35
CA MET A 177 5.61 -8.67 19.95
C MET A 177 6.30 -7.53 20.71
N TYR A 178 5.65 -6.36 20.81
CA TYR A 178 6.17 -5.20 21.54
C TYR A 178 6.42 -5.53 23.02
N ILE A 179 5.49 -6.26 23.65
CA ILE A 179 5.62 -6.70 25.05
C ILE A 179 6.77 -7.68 25.22
N TYR A 180 6.90 -8.66 24.32
CA TYR A 180 7.98 -9.64 24.35
C TYR A 180 9.36 -8.98 24.27
N PHE A 181 9.54 -8.00 23.38
CA PHE A 181 10.81 -7.30 23.22
C PHE A 181 11.10 -6.26 24.32
N LEU A 182 10.07 -5.65 24.89
CA LEU A 182 10.24 -4.74 26.04
C LEU A 182 10.56 -5.49 27.34
N GLY A 183 10.05 -6.70 27.53
CA GLY A 183 10.34 -7.54 28.70
C GLY A 183 9.74 -7.07 30.04
N TYR A 184 9.02 -5.94 30.07
CA TYR A 184 8.49 -5.35 31.31
C TYR A 184 7.06 -5.77 31.67
N TYR A 185 6.31 -6.36 30.74
CA TYR A 185 4.89 -6.70 30.93
C TYR A 185 4.64 -8.19 30.73
N GLY A 186 3.84 -8.80 31.62
CA GLY A 186 3.47 -10.22 31.54
C GLY A 186 2.36 -10.51 30.52
N SER A 187 1.56 -9.50 30.15
CA SER A 187 0.46 -9.66 29.20
C SER A 187 0.05 -8.33 28.54
N VAL A 188 -0.71 -8.43 27.44
CA VAL A 188 -1.37 -7.28 26.78
C VAL A 188 -2.27 -6.52 27.76
N ASN A 189 -2.99 -7.24 28.62
CA ASN A 189 -3.89 -6.60 29.58
C ASN A 189 -3.13 -5.78 30.62
N ASP A 190 -1.95 -6.24 31.04
CA ASP A 190 -1.13 -5.51 32.02
C ASP A 190 -0.52 -4.24 31.41
N PHE A 191 -0.09 -4.32 30.15
CA PHE A 191 0.34 -3.15 29.40
C PHE A 191 -0.78 -2.11 29.30
N LEU A 192 -1.97 -2.52 28.86
CA LEU A 192 -3.12 -1.62 28.74
C LEU A 192 -3.55 -1.02 30.09
N LYS A 193 -3.53 -1.82 31.16
CA LYS A 193 -3.78 -1.32 32.53
C LYS A 193 -2.74 -0.28 32.97
N SER A 194 -1.46 -0.49 32.64
CA SER A 194 -0.40 0.47 32.97
C SER A 194 -0.58 1.83 32.27
N LEU A 195 -1.23 1.81 31.11
CA LEU A 195 -1.62 3.02 30.39
C LEU A 195 -2.97 3.61 30.85
N HIS A 196 -3.67 2.95 31.77
CA HIS A 196 -5.04 3.28 32.18
C HIS A 196 -6.04 3.30 31.01
N ILE A 197 -5.83 2.44 30.01
CA ILE A 197 -6.62 2.37 28.79
C ILE A 197 -7.26 0.99 28.67
N ASN A 198 -8.50 0.91 28.19
CA ASN A 198 -9.14 -0.37 27.86
C ASN A 198 -8.91 -0.74 26.37
N TRP A 199 -9.14 -2.00 26.02
CA TRP A 199 -8.89 -2.49 24.65
C TRP A 199 -9.66 -1.69 23.59
N PHE A 200 -10.90 -1.27 23.88
CA PHE A 200 -11.74 -0.53 22.94
C PHE A 200 -11.17 0.87 22.65
N VAL A 201 -10.77 1.60 23.69
CA VAL A 201 -10.14 2.92 23.55
C VAL A 201 -8.81 2.81 22.81
N TYR A 202 -8.00 1.79 23.10
CA TYR A 202 -6.76 1.53 22.35
C TYR A 202 -7.04 1.24 20.87
N ALA A 203 -8.07 0.45 20.55
CA ALA A 203 -8.49 0.19 19.17
C ALA A 203 -8.90 1.49 18.45
N LEU A 204 -9.67 2.37 19.11
CA LEU A 204 -10.07 3.66 18.56
C LEU A 204 -8.86 4.58 18.32
N ILE A 205 -7.88 4.58 19.23
CA ILE A 205 -6.62 5.33 19.06
C ILE A 205 -5.88 4.83 17.82
N ILE A 206 -5.71 3.51 17.66
CA ILE A 206 -5.05 2.93 16.49
C ILE A 206 -5.79 3.30 15.21
N PHE A 207 -7.11 3.16 15.20
CA PHE A 207 -7.93 3.50 14.03
C PHE A 207 -7.81 4.98 13.67
N GLY A 208 -8.03 5.87 14.65
CA GLY A 208 -7.97 7.31 14.45
C GLY A 208 -6.59 7.78 13.99
N PHE A 209 -5.54 7.22 14.56
CA PHE A 209 -4.17 7.50 14.15
C PHE A 209 -3.89 7.07 12.70
N ASN A 210 -4.28 5.84 12.31
CA ASN A 210 -4.12 5.38 10.93
C ASN A 210 -4.95 6.22 9.95
N ALA A 211 -6.18 6.57 10.34
CA ALA A 211 -7.04 7.42 9.54
C ALA A 211 -6.40 8.79 9.31
N LEU A 212 -5.86 9.43 10.35
CA LEU A 212 -5.14 10.68 10.23
C LEU A 212 -3.90 10.56 9.33
N LYS A 213 -3.03 9.57 9.59
CA LYS A 213 -1.80 9.33 8.82
C LYS A 213 -2.08 9.21 7.32
N TYR A 214 -3.01 8.35 6.94
CA TYR A 214 -3.31 8.13 5.52
C TYR A 214 -4.11 9.26 4.89
N SER A 215 -5.00 9.92 5.65
CA SER A 215 -5.71 11.10 5.15
C SER A 215 -4.73 12.20 4.72
N ILE A 216 -3.74 12.52 5.54
CA ILE A 216 -2.73 13.54 5.20
C ILE A 216 -1.96 13.14 3.94
N ASN A 217 -1.48 11.89 3.86
CA ASN A 217 -0.74 11.42 2.70
C ASN A 217 -1.58 11.46 1.41
N PHE A 218 -2.84 11.03 1.47
CA PHE A 218 -3.73 11.04 0.31
C PHE A 218 -4.12 12.46 -0.12
N ILE A 219 -4.36 13.37 0.83
CA ILE A 219 -4.63 14.78 0.53
C ILE A 219 -3.46 15.39 -0.24
N ILE A 220 -2.22 15.24 0.28
CA ILE A 220 -1.04 15.77 -0.40
C ILE A 220 -0.88 15.12 -1.77
N TYR A 221 -1.09 13.80 -1.88
CA TYR A 221 -1.03 13.09 -3.16
C TYR A 221 -2.03 13.64 -4.19
N ILE A 222 -3.29 13.91 -3.82
CA ILE A 222 -4.27 14.54 -4.72
C ILE A 222 -3.77 15.89 -5.21
N MET A 223 -3.25 16.72 -4.30
CA MET A 223 -2.78 18.08 -4.63
C MET A 223 -1.65 18.07 -5.66
N ILE A 224 -0.77 17.06 -5.62
CA ILE A 224 0.35 16.94 -6.56
C ILE A 224 0.05 16.09 -7.78
N ASN A 225 -1.05 15.34 -7.81
CA ASN A 225 -1.32 14.35 -8.86
C ASN A 225 -1.39 14.98 -10.27
N GLU A 226 -2.04 16.13 -10.44
CA GLU A 226 -2.07 16.81 -11.74
C GLU A 226 -0.67 17.17 -12.25
N SER A 227 0.24 17.54 -11.34
CA SER A 227 1.64 17.84 -11.70
C SER A 227 2.39 16.57 -12.11
N ILE A 228 2.11 15.45 -11.44
CA ILE A 228 2.66 14.14 -11.79
C ILE A 228 2.16 13.69 -13.17
N GLU A 229 0.88 13.86 -13.48
CA GLU A 229 0.32 13.51 -14.79
C GLU A 229 0.90 14.34 -15.93
N LYS A 230 1.12 15.64 -15.70
CA LYS A 230 1.85 16.50 -16.65
C LYS A 230 3.28 16.05 -16.87
N PHE A 231 3.93 15.49 -15.84
CA PHE A 231 5.25 14.89 -15.99
C PHE A 231 5.16 13.61 -16.80
N ILE A 232 4.27 12.66 -16.45
CA ILE A 232 4.07 11.39 -17.15
C ILE A 232 3.76 11.57 -18.64
N SER A 233 2.92 12.55 -18.99
CA SER A 233 2.52 12.79 -20.39
C SER A 233 3.66 13.33 -21.28
N LYS A 234 4.73 13.86 -20.69
CA LYS A 234 5.94 14.32 -21.41
C LYS A 234 6.99 13.21 -21.56
N LEU A 235 6.75 12.02 -21.01
CA LEU A 235 7.71 10.91 -20.92
C LEU A 235 7.48 9.82 -21.97
#